data_AF-A0AAQ4FML5-F1
#
_entry.id   AF-A0AAQ4FML5-F1
#
_cell.length_a   1.000
_cell.length_b   1.000
_cell.length_c   1.000
_cell.angle_alpha   90.00
_cell.angle_beta   90.00
_cell.angle_gamma   90.00
#
_symmetry.space_group_name_H-M   'P 1'
#
loop_
_entity.id
_entity.type
_entity.pdbx_description
1 polymer ?
#
loop_
_entity_poly.entity_id
_entity_poly.type
_entity_poly.pdbx_seq_one_letter_code
_entity_poly.pdbx_strand_id
1 'polypeptide(L)'
;MMDSHSPNAGAGSSFSGRSPATGPPILRLERNKVTGAVAGAACSLSLVAATCLIVWLLVTQQAWEHRVNTTDAPFCCPDEAAQLFAVISRSVPPCSDFFAYVCYNAIKDGFIQEGVSLDILHNIKGNIIRGVDRYGSPAAAALHGFYTSCLNEIWQRDRRQREIASVLLDEVGANETMGHAELLRFALASQKRYRLNFFFTITDHKFFTMIDRNYVRSSDYKRFCEDDCFLVALSVVNARLRTNYTRGDFFAWERQLPGDDEDDGNYELATEELLDALGNMNTSLLEAILREFFPSFNLTTPAYATAKKGLLDDIRILWNVSNQPLSLLYMLTTVVIDAISQIQIDKVLDAPTPRTWRICDAHGQKHNELWHATYVAALTSPAKNRRMRAVFEATREAMVNYAPLRRLAAAGNQTEHLDALLGNMSLVLPSDLVLGHVAVPVMPPRGFVRNYFRGLSFEFDVKREKLRRGIFTPLLAGAVHHGMERINETSLYVPPTAYSTLGANTSSPLLVDASMIATDMAALIWRAIRLHEHWKSETIVAFEYHR
;
A
#
# COMPACT_ATOMS: atom_id res chain seq x y z
N MET A 1 -4.77 -20.96 -55.59
CA MET A 1 -5.97 -21.82 -55.57
C MET A 1 -7.03 -21.07 -54.76
N MET A 2 -8.11 -20.70 -55.46
CA MET A 2 -9.40 -20.16 -55.01
C MET A 2 -9.42 -18.76 -54.38
N ASP A 3 -9.42 -17.79 -55.32
CA ASP A 3 -10.30 -16.64 -55.51
C ASP A 3 -11.22 -16.11 -54.39
N SER A 4 -11.11 -14.78 -54.31
CA SER A 4 -12.05 -13.73 -53.91
C SER A 4 -13.54 -13.96 -54.23
N HIS A 5 -14.42 -13.45 -53.35
CA HIS A 5 -15.23 -12.24 -53.64
C HIS A 5 -16.23 -11.92 -52.51
N SER A 6 -16.28 -10.64 -52.14
CA SER A 6 -17.42 -9.96 -51.49
C SER A 6 -18.58 -9.74 -52.50
N PRO A 7 -19.56 -8.86 -52.22
CA PRO A 7 -20.76 -9.00 -51.38
C PRO A 7 -22.06 -8.80 -52.21
N ASN A 8 -23.26 -8.96 -51.64
CA ASN A 8 -24.38 -8.00 -51.80
C ASN A 8 -25.70 -8.37 -51.10
N ALA A 9 -26.51 -7.32 -50.96
CA ALA A 9 -27.75 -7.14 -50.21
C ALA A 9 -29.04 -7.68 -50.86
N GLY A 10 -30.14 -7.64 -50.08
CA GLY A 10 -31.54 -7.66 -50.56
C GLY A 10 -32.42 -8.67 -49.81
N ALA A 11 -33.15 -8.32 -48.74
CA ALA A 11 -34.47 -7.68 -48.72
C ALA A 11 -35.63 -8.57 -49.21
N GLY A 12 -36.59 -8.87 -48.32
CA GLY A 12 -38.02 -8.82 -48.64
C GLY A 12 -38.92 -10.03 -48.33
N SER A 13 -39.89 -9.80 -47.42
CA SER A 13 -41.25 -10.38 -47.31
C SER A 13 -41.42 -11.77 -46.64
N SER A 14 -42.51 -12.15 -45.96
CA SER A 14 -43.67 -11.55 -45.24
C SER A 14 -44.57 -12.74 -44.81
N PHE A 15 -45.52 -12.53 -43.87
CA PHE A 15 -46.58 -13.46 -43.38
C PHE A 15 -46.11 -14.61 -42.46
N SER A 16 -46.78 -15.03 -41.37
CA SER A 16 -48.06 -14.66 -40.74
C SER A 16 -48.21 -15.39 -39.39
N GLY A 17 -48.80 -14.72 -38.39
CA GLY A 17 -49.90 -15.28 -37.59
C GLY A 17 -49.60 -16.15 -36.35
N ARG A 18 -50.33 -15.80 -35.28
CA ARG A 18 -50.74 -16.59 -34.08
C ARG A 18 -49.81 -16.66 -32.88
N SER A 19 -50.14 -15.83 -31.88
CA SER A 19 -50.07 -16.21 -30.46
C SER A 19 -51.04 -17.34 -30.14
N PRO A 20 -50.68 -18.21 -29.19
CA PRO A 20 -51.54 -18.35 -28.02
C PRO A 20 -50.77 -18.25 -26.71
N ALA A 21 -51.52 -17.86 -25.68
CA ALA A 21 -51.10 -17.72 -24.30
C ALA A 21 -50.47 -18.99 -23.73
N THR A 22 -49.35 -18.82 -23.03
CA THR A 22 -48.86 -19.77 -22.02
C THR A 22 -48.52 -18.99 -20.76
N GLY A 23 -49.17 -19.37 -19.66
CA GLY A 23 -48.95 -18.80 -18.34
C GLY A 23 -47.52 -19.05 -17.82
N PRO A 24 -47.11 -18.32 -16.77
CA PRO A 24 -45.78 -18.46 -16.21
C PRO A 24 -45.61 -19.87 -15.58
N PRO A 25 -44.42 -20.47 -15.71
CA PRO A 25 -44.13 -21.77 -15.10
C PRO A 25 -44.19 -21.66 -13.58
N ILE A 26 -44.97 -22.54 -12.97
CA ILE A 26 -44.98 -22.81 -11.54
C ILE A 26 -43.61 -23.41 -11.18
N LEU A 27 -42.73 -22.60 -10.61
CA LEU A 27 -41.54 -23.08 -9.92
C LEU A 27 -41.99 -23.76 -8.63
N ARG A 28 -42.05 -25.10 -8.65
CA ARG A 28 -42.06 -25.92 -7.44
C ARG A 28 -40.77 -25.63 -6.67
N LEU A 29 -40.91 -24.96 -5.54
CA LEU A 29 -39.88 -24.92 -4.50
C LEU A 29 -39.72 -26.33 -3.92
N GLU A 30 -38.70 -27.04 -4.40
CA GLU A 30 -38.18 -28.19 -3.68
C GLU A 30 -37.59 -27.71 -2.35
N ARG A 31 -38.15 -28.27 -1.29
CA ARG A 31 -37.81 -28.02 0.10
C ARG A 31 -36.48 -28.69 0.42
N ASN A 32 -35.37 -28.12 -0.05
CA ASN A 32 -34.04 -28.56 0.36
C ASN A 32 -33.71 -27.97 1.73
N LYS A 33 -33.46 -28.89 2.67
CA LYS A 33 -32.92 -28.65 4.01
C LYS A 33 -31.62 -27.87 3.88
N VAL A 34 -31.66 -26.58 4.20
CA VAL A 34 -30.49 -25.77 4.54
C VAL A 34 -30.55 -25.52 6.04
N THR A 35 -30.14 -26.51 6.82
CA THR A 35 -29.86 -26.37 8.25
C THR A 35 -28.34 -26.47 8.41
N GLY A 36 -27.67 -25.34 8.67
CA GLY A 36 -26.25 -25.33 9.02
C GLY A 36 -25.54 -24.01 8.72
N ALA A 37 -25.68 -23.46 7.51
CA ALA A 37 -24.82 -22.34 7.06
C ALA A 37 -25.37 -20.92 7.34
N VAL A 38 -26.67 -20.76 7.58
CA VAL A 38 -27.30 -19.43 7.81
C VAL A 38 -27.18 -18.99 9.28
N ALA A 39 -26.95 -19.93 10.21
CA ALA A 39 -26.81 -19.62 11.63
C ALA A 39 -25.43 -19.00 11.99
N GLY A 40 -24.35 -19.38 11.30
CA GLY A 40 -23.01 -18.82 11.54
C GLY A 40 -22.87 -17.34 11.14
N ALA A 41 -23.52 -16.94 10.04
CA ALA A 41 -23.58 -15.53 9.63
C ALA A 41 -24.46 -14.67 10.56
N ALA A 42 -25.54 -15.24 11.10
CA ALA A 42 -26.43 -14.53 12.04
C ALA A 42 -25.79 -14.32 13.43
N CYS A 43 -24.94 -15.26 13.89
CA CYS A 43 -24.24 -15.15 15.15
C CYS A 43 -23.06 -14.16 15.10
N SER A 44 -22.32 -14.08 14.00
CA SER A 44 -21.26 -13.08 13.84
C SER A 44 -21.81 -11.64 13.74
N LEU A 45 -22.98 -11.46 13.12
CA LEU A 45 -23.70 -10.18 13.10
C LEU A 45 -24.30 -9.82 14.48
N SER A 46 -24.77 -10.79 15.27
CA SER A 46 -25.28 -10.52 16.63
C SER A 46 -24.16 -10.20 17.63
N LEU A 47 -22.97 -10.78 17.44
CA LEU A 47 -21.76 -10.47 18.20
C LEU A 47 -21.34 -9.02 17.99
N VAL A 48 -21.19 -8.60 16.73
CA VAL A 48 -20.85 -7.21 16.38
C VAL A 48 -21.95 -6.26 16.84
N ALA A 49 -23.23 -6.62 16.64
CA ALA A 49 -24.34 -5.79 17.12
C ALA A 49 -24.37 -5.66 18.65
N ALA A 50 -24.01 -6.70 19.40
CA ALA A 50 -23.94 -6.68 20.86
C ALA A 50 -22.75 -5.86 21.36
N THR A 51 -21.56 -5.97 20.76
CA THR A 51 -20.42 -5.07 21.08
C THR A 51 -20.74 -3.64 20.68
N CYS A 52 -21.37 -3.40 19.53
CA CYS A 52 -21.87 -2.08 19.16
C CYS A 52 -22.86 -1.53 20.19
N LEU A 53 -23.79 -2.35 20.70
CA LEU A 53 -24.76 -1.95 21.71
C LEU A 53 -24.10 -1.66 23.07
N ILE A 54 -23.12 -2.46 23.48
CA ILE A 54 -22.38 -2.27 24.75
C ILE A 54 -21.49 -1.03 24.67
N VAL A 55 -20.75 -0.85 23.57
CA VAL A 55 -19.97 0.37 23.34
C VAL A 55 -20.90 1.58 23.24
N TRP A 56 -22.06 1.43 22.58
CA TRP A 56 -23.11 2.45 22.56
C TRP A 56 -23.57 2.79 23.99
N LEU A 57 -23.85 1.82 24.85
CA LEU A 57 -24.25 2.05 26.25
C LEU A 57 -23.16 2.74 27.07
N LEU A 58 -21.89 2.36 26.91
CA LEU A 58 -20.78 2.93 27.68
C LEU A 58 -20.43 4.36 27.22
N VAL A 59 -20.42 4.60 25.91
CA VAL A 59 -20.18 5.94 25.33
C VAL A 59 -21.38 6.86 25.57
N THR A 60 -22.60 6.34 25.52
CA THR A 60 -23.82 7.11 25.85
C THR A 60 -23.90 7.49 27.32
N GLN A 61 -23.49 6.62 28.26
CA GLN A 61 -23.50 6.95 29.69
C GLN A 61 -22.60 8.15 30.01
N GLN A 62 -21.38 8.19 29.47
CA GLN A 62 -20.48 9.35 29.62
C GLN A 62 -21.02 10.61 28.92
N ALA A 63 -21.76 10.46 27.82
CA ALA A 63 -22.39 11.59 27.13
C ALA A 63 -23.69 12.08 27.82
N TRP A 64 -24.41 11.19 28.50
CA TRP A 64 -25.69 11.47 29.17
C TRP A 64 -25.50 12.33 30.42
N GLU A 65 -24.42 12.13 31.17
CA GLU A 65 -24.08 13.01 32.30
C GLU A 65 -23.82 14.47 31.87
N HIS A 66 -23.66 14.72 30.55
CA HIS A 66 -23.36 16.05 30.01
C HIS A 66 -24.44 16.75 29.19
N ARG A 67 -25.68 16.24 29.04
CA ARG A 67 -26.90 17.06 28.74
C ARG A 67 -28.12 16.18 28.47
N VAL A 68 -28.98 16.07 29.49
CA VAL A 68 -30.44 16.18 29.31
C VAL A 68 -30.93 17.15 30.38
N ASN A 69 -30.58 18.43 30.22
CA ASN A 69 -31.27 19.51 30.90
C ASN A 69 -32.12 20.22 29.84
N THR A 70 -33.43 19.98 29.94
CA THR A 70 -34.44 20.12 28.90
C THR A 70 -35.03 21.53 28.77
N THR A 71 -34.26 22.60 28.99
CA THR A 71 -34.83 23.96 28.88
C THR A 71 -34.15 24.92 27.92
N ASP A 72 -32.92 24.72 27.44
CA ASP A 72 -32.27 25.68 26.52
C ASP A 72 -31.29 25.08 25.47
N ALA A 73 -31.34 23.78 25.20
CA ALA A 73 -30.48 23.17 24.16
C ALA A 73 -31.27 22.93 22.86
N PRO A 74 -30.95 23.61 21.74
CA PRO A 74 -31.56 23.31 20.45
C PRO A 74 -31.25 21.86 20.06
N PHE A 75 -32.19 21.21 19.37
CA PHE A 75 -31.99 19.95 18.65
C PHE A 75 -30.59 19.98 17.99
N CYS A 76 -29.64 19.22 18.52
CA CYS A 76 -28.21 19.48 18.25
C CYS A 76 -27.76 18.99 16.85
N CYS A 77 -28.60 18.24 16.12
CA CYS A 77 -28.18 17.47 14.94
C CYS A 77 -29.30 17.26 13.89
N PRO A 78 -30.05 18.31 13.47
CA PRO A 78 -31.12 18.14 12.50
C PRO A 78 -30.62 17.66 11.13
N ASP A 79 -29.41 18.04 10.74
CA ASP A 79 -28.83 17.68 9.45
C ASP A 79 -28.42 16.20 9.39
N GLU A 80 -27.77 15.67 10.43
CA GLU A 80 -27.43 14.24 10.51
C GLU A 80 -28.69 13.36 10.61
N ALA A 81 -29.69 13.80 11.38
CA ALA A 81 -30.97 13.10 11.47
C ALA A 81 -31.70 13.10 10.12
N ALA A 82 -31.73 14.24 9.41
CA ALA A 82 -32.33 14.35 8.09
C ALA A 82 -31.61 13.47 7.06
N GLN A 83 -30.27 13.40 7.10
CA GLN A 83 -29.48 12.50 6.26
C GLN A 83 -29.87 11.04 6.53
N LEU A 84 -29.86 10.58 7.78
CA LEU A 84 -30.29 9.22 8.15
C LEU A 84 -31.72 8.93 7.67
N PHE A 85 -32.65 9.85 7.87
CA PHE A 85 -34.04 9.68 7.44
C PHE A 85 -34.22 9.62 5.92
N ALA A 86 -33.33 10.26 5.16
CA ALA A 86 -33.34 10.19 3.70
C ALA A 86 -32.89 8.81 3.20
N VAL A 87 -31.99 8.13 3.93
CA VAL A 87 -31.42 6.84 3.49
C VAL A 87 -32.26 5.62 3.88
N ILE A 88 -32.98 5.69 5.02
CA ILE A 88 -33.73 4.53 5.52
C ILE A 88 -35.00 4.24 4.69
N SER A 89 -35.25 2.97 4.42
CA SER A 89 -36.47 2.48 3.79
C SER A 89 -37.48 2.05 4.85
N ARG A 90 -38.39 2.96 5.20
CA ARG A 90 -39.47 2.70 6.17
C ARG A 90 -40.46 1.61 5.72
N SER A 91 -40.43 1.22 4.45
CA SER A 91 -41.23 0.12 3.90
C SER A 91 -40.67 -1.27 4.19
N VAL A 92 -39.43 -1.36 4.68
CA VAL A 92 -38.79 -2.63 5.07
C VAL A 92 -38.71 -2.69 6.59
N PRO A 93 -39.25 -3.71 7.27
CA PRO A 93 -39.03 -3.87 8.70
C PRO A 93 -37.54 -4.14 9.04
N PRO A 94 -36.94 -3.46 10.04
CA PRO A 94 -35.52 -3.65 10.38
C PRO A 94 -35.20 -5.08 10.84
N CYS A 95 -36.15 -5.78 11.46
CA CYS A 95 -35.96 -7.15 11.92
C CYS A 95 -36.09 -8.20 10.80
N SER A 96 -36.67 -7.86 9.65
CA SER A 96 -36.76 -8.78 8.51
C SER A 96 -35.57 -8.65 7.57
N ASP A 97 -35.11 -7.42 7.33
CA ASP A 97 -33.94 -7.13 6.52
C ASP A 97 -33.35 -5.77 6.93
N PHE A 98 -32.41 -5.81 7.86
CA PHE A 98 -31.77 -4.60 8.38
C PHE A 98 -30.96 -3.87 7.30
N PHE A 99 -30.34 -4.62 6.38
CA PHE A 99 -29.56 -4.03 5.30
C PHE A 99 -30.47 -3.25 4.34
N ALA A 100 -31.57 -3.85 3.88
CA ALA A 100 -32.54 -3.13 3.05
C ALA A 100 -33.24 -1.99 3.81
N TYR A 101 -33.49 -2.14 5.12
CA TYR A 101 -34.00 -1.04 5.93
C TYR A 101 -33.06 0.17 5.94
N VAL A 102 -31.74 -0.02 6.07
CA VAL A 102 -30.77 1.09 6.18
C VAL A 102 -30.28 1.61 4.82
N CYS A 103 -30.13 0.74 3.82
CA CYS A 103 -29.38 1.06 2.59
C CYS A 103 -30.25 1.16 1.32
N TYR A 104 -31.50 0.71 1.33
CA TYR A 104 -32.28 0.54 0.10
C TYR A 104 -32.52 1.85 -0.65
N ASN A 105 -32.90 2.94 0.03
CA ASN A 105 -33.07 4.22 -0.65
C ASN A 105 -31.72 4.80 -1.09
N ALA A 106 -30.63 4.56 -0.32
CA ALA A 106 -29.28 4.93 -0.74
C ALA A 106 -28.91 4.32 -2.10
N ILE A 107 -29.15 3.01 -2.25
CA ILE A 107 -28.86 2.26 -3.48
C ILE A 107 -29.78 2.73 -4.61
N LYS A 108 -31.08 2.82 -4.33
CA LYS A 108 -32.12 3.16 -5.31
C LYS A 108 -31.94 4.56 -5.88
N ASP A 109 -31.62 5.54 -5.03
CA ASP A 109 -31.54 6.94 -5.39
C ASP A 109 -30.11 7.34 -5.84
N GLY A 110 -29.19 6.36 -5.93
CA GLY A 110 -27.82 6.60 -6.35
C GLY A 110 -27.00 7.44 -5.35
N PHE A 111 -27.43 7.52 -4.09
CA PHE A 111 -26.64 8.12 -3.01
C PHE A 111 -25.40 7.28 -2.68
N ILE A 112 -25.40 5.98 -2.98
CA ILE A 112 -24.17 5.19 -3.11
C ILE A 112 -23.50 5.50 -4.45
N GLN A 113 -23.23 6.77 -4.73
CA GLN A 113 -22.04 7.08 -5.48
C GLN A 113 -20.87 6.85 -4.54
N GLU A 114 -19.79 6.26 -5.04
CA GLU A 114 -18.55 6.09 -4.30
C GLU A 114 -18.08 7.45 -3.74
N GLY A 115 -18.43 7.74 -2.48
CA GLY A 115 -17.59 8.48 -1.55
C GLY A 115 -17.76 9.99 -1.42
N VAL A 116 -18.54 10.39 -0.41
CA VAL A 116 -18.28 11.65 0.33
C VAL A 116 -16.85 11.67 0.90
N SER A 117 -16.34 10.49 1.29
CA SER A 117 -14.96 10.30 1.74
C SER A 117 -13.95 10.38 0.60
N LEU A 118 -14.30 9.86 -0.59
CA LEU A 118 -13.47 10.03 -1.79
C LEU A 118 -13.48 11.49 -2.24
N ASP A 119 -14.60 12.21 -2.13
CA ASP A 119 -14.71 13.62 -2.50
C ASP A 119 -13.80 14.52 -1.65
N ILE A 120 -13.70 14.29 -0.34
CA ILE A 120 -12.76 15.03 0.51
C ILE A 120 -11.31 14.77 0.07
N LEU A 121 -10.97 13.52 -0.24
CA LEU A 121 -9.63 13.17 -0.72
C LEU A 121 -9.36 13.72 -2.11
N HIS A 122 -10.34 13.68 -3.02
CA HIS A 122 -10.28 14.32 -4.34
C HIS A 122 -10.13 15.84 -4.23
N ASN A 123 -10.79 16.47 -3.25
CA ASN A 123 -10.65 17.90 -2.98
C ASN A 123 -9.26 18.24 -2.43
N ILE A 124 -8.71 17.45 -1.51
CA ILE A 124 -7.33 17.63 -1.02
C ILE A 124 -6.35 17.51 -2.20
N LYS A 125 -6.46 16.43 -2.98
CA LYS A 125 -5.65 16.22 -4.19
C LYS A 125 -5.79 17.39 -5.17
N GLY A 126 -7.02 17.80 -5.46
CA GLY A 126 -7.33 18.92 -6.35
C GLY A 126 -6.74 20.25 -5.87
N ASN A 127 -6.78 20.52 -4.56
CA ASN A 127 -6.19 21.71 -3.97
C ASN A 127 -4.65 21.72 -4.09
N ILE A 128 -4.00 20.58 -3.84
CA ILE A 128 -2.55 20.42 -4.02
C ILE A 128 -2.17 20.64 -5.48
N ILE A 129 -2.89 20.04 -6.43
CA ILE A 129 -2.63 20.23 -7.86
C ILE A 129 -2.80 21.71 -8.25
N ARG A 130 -3.80 22.40 -7.70
CA ARG A 130 -4.08 23.82 -7.97
C ARG A 130 -3.18 24.80 -7.22
N GLY A 131 -2.30 24.33 -6.33
CA GLY A 131 -1.45 25.20 -5.51
C GLY A 131 -2.21 26.03 -4.49
N VAL A 132 -3.39 25.56 -4.07
CA VAL A 132 -4.20 26.21 -3.07
C VAL A 132 -3.65 25.83 -1.70
N ASP A 133 -2.81 26.70 -1.13
CA ASP A 133 -2.21 26.49 0.19
C ASP A 133 -3.24 26.72 1.30
N ARG A 134 -4.11 25.72 1.48
CA ARG A 134 -5.11 25.69 2.56
C ARG A 134 -4.64 24.95 3.80
N TYR A 135 -3.54 24.19 3.69
CA TYR A 135 -3.15 23.22 4.73
C TYR A 135 -1.84 23.58 5.41
N GLY A 136 -1.04 24.52 4.89
CA GLY A 136 0.22 24.97 5.51
C GLY A 136 1.25 23.85 5.71
N SER A 137 1.16 22.76 4.93
CA SER A 137 2.01 21.58 5.06
C SER A 137 3.19 21.66 4.10
N PRO A 138 4.45 21.58 4.57
CA PRO A 138 5.62 21.49 3.69
C PRO A 138 5.53 20.32 2.70
N ALA A 139 4.92 19.20 3.11
CA ALA A 139 4.70 18.04 2.24
C ALA A 139 3.70 18.34 1.13
N ALA A 140 2.65 19.12 1.41
CA ALA A 140 1.70 19.57 0.40
C ALA A 140 2.35 20.51 -0.61
N ALA A 141 3.22 21.42 -0.15
CA ALA A 141 4.00 22.31 -1.02
C ALA A 141 4.97 21.52 -1.92
N ALA A 142 5.65 20.50 -1.39
CA ALA A 142 6.51 19.61 -2.16
C ALA A 142 5.71 18.85 -3.24
N LEU A 143 4.56 18.25 -2.87
CA LEU A 143 3.68 17.59 -3.83
C LEU A 143 3.18 18.56 -4.91
N HIS A 144 2.78 19.78 -4.55
CA HIS A 144 2.39 20.80 -5.53
C HIS A 144 3.51 21.10 -6.52
N GLY A 145 4.74 21.28 -6.03
CA GLY A 145 5.93 21.46 -6.86
C GLY A 145 6.19 20.28 -7.81
N PHE A 146 6.06 19.05 -7.30
CA PHE A 146 6.11 17.84 -8.10
C PHE A 146 5.05 17.83 -9.21
N TYR A 147 3.77 18.04 -8.89
CA TYR A 147 2.68 18.06 -9.88
C TYR A 147 2.89 19.13 -10.94
N THR A 148 3.32 20.33 -10.53
CA THR A 148 3.59 21.44 -11.44
C THR A 148 4.73 21.09 -12.38
N SER A 149 5.85 20.55 -11.86
CA SER A 149 6.97 20.11 -12.70
C SER A 149 6.57 18.99 -13.67
N CYS A 150 5.78 18.02 -13.21
CA CYS A 150 5.27 16.95 -14.05
C CYS A 150 4.40 17.50 -15.18
N LEU A 151 3.35 18.27 -14.87
CA LEU A 151 2.43 18.81 -15.88
C LEU A 151 3.16 19.66 -16.95
N ASN A 152 4.21 20.38 -16.55
CA ASN A 152 5.01 21.21 -17.47
C ASN A 152 5.93 20.39 -18.39
N GLU A 153 6.48 19.27 -17.90
CA GLU A 153 7.60 18.59 -18.56
C GLU A 153 7.25 17.19 -19.10
N ILE A 154 6.08 16.64 -18.74
CA ILE A 154 5.69 15.24 -19.08
C ILE A 154 5.46 14.98 -20.58
N TRP A 155 5.44 16.00 -21.42
CA TRP A 155 5.31 15.85 -22.88
C TRP A 155 6.64 15.73 -23.64
N GLN A 156 7.79 16.00 -23.01
CA GLN A 156 9.11 15.99 -23.66
C GLN A 156 9.78 14.59 -23.68
N ARG A 157 9.24 13.63 -24.46
CA ARG A 157 9.66 12.19 -24.44
C ARG A 157 11.18 11.97 -24.58
N ASP A 158 11.77 12.37 -25.71
CA ASP A 158 13.18 12.03 -26.02
C ASP A 158 14.18 12.73 -25.08
N ARG A 159 13.91 14.00 -24.76
CA ARG A 159 14.73 14.76 -23.80
C ARG A 159 14.67 14.11 -22.41
N ARG A 160 13.51 13.56 -22.03
CA ARG A 160 13.31 12.97 -20.70
C ARG A 160 14.08 11.68 -20.51
N GLN A 161 14.21 10.81 -21.51
CA GLN A 161 14.98 9.56 -21.34
C GLN A 161 16.44 9.85 -20.96
N ARG A 162 17.07 10.79 -21.67
CA ARG A 162 18.44 11.25 -21.34
C ARG A 162 18.50 11.92 -19.97
N GLU A 163 17.50 12.72 -19.63
CA GLU A 163 17.42 13.38 -18.33
C GLU A 163 17.23 12.37 -17.18
N ILE A 164 16.37 11.37 -17.33
CA ILE A 164 16.18 10.26 -16.37
C ILE A 164 17.51 9.56 -16.13
N ALA A 165 18.18 9.15 -17.21
CA ALA A 165 19.47 8.48 -17.12
C ALA A 165 20.51 9.37 -16.41
N SER A 166 20.66 10.62 -16.83
CA SER A 166 21.65 11.53 -16.24
C SER A 166 21.38 11.84 -14.77
N VAL A 167 20.13 12.17 -14.43
CA VAL A 167 19.75 12.51 -13.05
C VAL A 167 19.92 11.29 -12.15
N LEU A 168 19.50 10.10 -12.58
CA LEU A 168 19.68 8.89 -11.77
C LEU A 168 21.17 8.62 -11.49
N LEU A 169 22.02 8.70 -12.53
CA LEU A 169 23.46 8.50 -12.38
C LEU A 169 24.11 9.55 -11.46
N ASP A 170 23.61 10.78 -11.45
CA ASP A 170 24.02 11.81 -10.48
C ASP A 170 23.55 11.47 -9.06
N GLU A 171 22.29 11.10 -8.88
CA GLU A 171 21.68 10.82 -7.57
C GLU A 171 22.23 9.54 -6.91
N VAL A 172 22.82 8.62 -7.69
CA VAL A 172 23.54 7.45 -7.18
C VAL A 172 25.07 7.62 -7.15
N GLY A 173 25.60 8.76 -7.62
CA GLY A 173 27.03 9.04 -7.64
C GLY A 173 27.85 8.14 -8.57
N ALA A 174 27.25 7.65 -9.65
CA ALA A 174 27.91 6.73 -10.58
C ALA A 174 29.10 7.39 -11.28
N ASN A 175 30.24 6.69 -11.33
CA ASN A 175 31.48 7.13 -11.99
C ASN A 175 32.35 5.93 -12.41
N GLU A 176 33.39 6.17 -13.21
CA GLU A 176 34.28 5.10 -13.72
C GLU A 176 35.15 4.41 -12.65
N THR A 177 35.24 4.96 -11.44
CA THR A 177 36.12 4.49 -10.35
C THR A 177 35.38 3.76 -9.22
N MET A 178 34.12 3.41 -9.40
CA MET A 178 33.32 2.73 -8.36
C MET A 178 33.91 1.36 -8.01
N GLY A 179 34.41 1.22 -6.78
CA GLY A 179 34.85 -0.07 -6.23
C GLY A 179 33.67 -0.96 -5.81
N HIS A 180 33.98 -2.15 -5.26
CA HIS A 180 32.96 -3.11 -4.82
C HIS A 180 31.98 -2.53 -3.77
N ALA A 181 32.46 -1.65 -2.90
CA ALA A 181 31.66 -1.00 -1.87
C ALA A 181 30.70 0.03 -2.47
N GLU A 182 31.17 0.86 -3.40
CA GLU A 182 30.34 1.83 -4.12
C GLU A 182 29.31 1.12 -5.00
N LEU A 183 29.68 0.02 -5.65
CA LEU A 183 28.77 -0.83 -6.42
C LEU A 183 27.65 -1.41 -5.55
N LEU A 184 27.97 -1.90 -4.36
CA LEU A 184 26.97 -2.42 -3.42
C LEU A 184 26.04 -1.30 -2.92
N ARG A 185 26.59 -0.13 -2.58
CA ARG A 185 25.77 1.05 -2.22
C ARG A 185 24.86 1.47 -3.36
N PHE A 186 25.33 1.44 -4.60
CA PHE A 186 24.53 1.72 -5.78
C PHE A 186 23.40 0.70 -5.96
N ALA A 187 23.69 -0.59 -5.83
CA ALA A 187 22.70 -1.66 -5.89
C ALA A 187 21.58 -1.44 -4.86
N LEU A 188 21.97 -1.23 -3.60
CA LEU A 188 21.06 -0.98 -2.49
C LEU A 188 20.28 0.33 -2.64
N ALA A 189 20.92 1.41 -3.10
CA ALA A 189 20.24 2.68 -3.36
C ALA A 189 19.22 2.54 -4.48
N SER A 190 19.57 1.91 -5.59
CA SER A 190 18.65 1.65 -6.70
C SER A 190 17.43 0.89 -6.23
N GLN A 191 17.64 -0.20 -5.48
CA GLN A 191 16.55 -1.06 -5.01
C GLN A 191 15.72 -0.42 -3.88
N LYS A 192 16.36 0.05 -2.81
CA LYS A 192 15.69 0.48 -1.58
C LYS A 192 15.30 1.94 -1.58
N ARG A 193 16.17 2.81 -2.10
CA ARG A 193 15.92 4.25 -2.15
C ARG A 193 15.04 4.62 -3.34
N TYR A 194 15.36 4.11 -4.52
CA TYR A 194 14.69 4.51 -5.76
C TYR A 194 13.66 3.49 -6.27
N ARG A 195 13.48 2.35 -5.60
CA ARG A 195 12.50 1.30 -5.96
C ARG A 195 12.67 0.80 -7.41
N LEU A 196 13.91 0.79 -7.87
CA LEU A 196 14.29 0.28 -9.18
C LEU A 196 14.66 -1.19 -9.06
N ASN A 197 14.40 -1.94 -10.12
CA ASN A 197 14.86 -3.30 -10.20
C ASN A 197 16.40 -3.31 -10.31
N PHE A 198 17.00 -4.15 -9.47
CA PHE A 198 18.42 -4.45 -9.50
C PHE A 198 18.60 -5.95 -9.57
N PHE A 199 19.77 -6.39 -10.03
CA PHE A 199 20.13 -7.78 -10.27
C PHE A 199 19.68 -8.74 -9.17
N PHE A 200 19.88 -8.33 -7.92
CA PHE A 200 19.40 -9.04 -6.75
C PHE A 200 18.63 -8.08 -5.84
N THR A 201 17.81 -8.67 -4.97
CA THR A 201 17.03 -7.97 -3.96
C THR A 201 17.40 -8.47 -2.59
N ILE A 202 17.77 -7.56 -1.68
CA ILE A 202 18.00 -7.91 -0.28
C ILE A 202 16.73 -7.58 0.51
N THR A 203 16.09 -8.55 1.13
CA THR A 203 14.89 -8.34 1.95
C THR A 203 15.16 -8.77 3.38
N ASP A 204 15.03 -7.82 4.31
CA ASP A 204 15.20 -8.08 5.73
C ASP A 204 13.88 -8.63 6.31
N HIS A 205 13.92 -9.87 6.78
CA HIS A 205 12.85 -10.50 7.54
C HIS A 205 13.23 -10.55 9.01
N LYS A 206 12.22 -10.67 9.89
CA LYS A 206 12.38 -10.66 11.36
C LYS A 206 13.48 -11.62 11.88
N PHE A 207 13.79 -12.68 11.15
CA PHE A 207 14.74 -13.71 11.55
C PHE A 207 15.87 -13.98 10.54
N PHE A 208 15.81 -13.41 9.33
CA PHE A 208 16.74 -13.76 8.25
C PHE A 208 16.75 -12.72 7.13
N THR A 209 17.78 -12.70 6.29
CA THR A 209 17.91 -11.75 5.17
C THR A 209 17.83 -12.48 3.85
N MET A 210 16.72 -12.40 3.12
CA MET A 210 16.59 -13.08 1.83
C MET A 210 17.31 -12.31 0.73
N ILE A 211 18.11 -13.00 -0.08
CA ILE A 211 18.72 -12.44 -1.30
C ILE A 211 18.11 -13.16 -2.50
N ASP A 212 17.19 -12.50 -3.20
CA ASP A 212 16.51 -13.08 -4.35
C ASP A 212 17.00 -12.46 -5.66
N ARG A 213 17.08 -13.29 -6.72
CA ARG A 213 17.36 -12.83 -8.08
C ARG A 213 16.15 -12.01 -8.56
N ASN A 214 16.39 -10.77 -8.96
CA ASN A 214 15.37 -9.87 -9.51
C ASN A 214 15.85 -9.31 -10.85
N TYR A 215 16.50 -10.17 -11.62
CA TYR A 215 17.11 -9.81 -12.89
C TYR A 215 16.06 -9.72 -14.00
N VAL A 216 16.12 -8.66 -14.80
CA VAL A 216 15.31 -8.46 -16.01
C VAL A 216 16.21 -8.80 -17.20
N ARG A 217 15.97 -9.90 -17.91
CA ARG A 217 16.77 -10.28 -19.08
C ARG A 217 16.57 -9.30 -20.23
N SER A 218 17.48 -9.32 -21.19
CA SER A 218 17.32 -8.58 -22.44
C SER A 218 16.08 -8.94 -23.25
N SER A 219 15.63 -10.18 -23.13
CA SER A 219 14.34 -10.64 -23.64
C SER A 219 13.17 -9.87 -23.00
N ASP A 220 13.30 -9.47 -21.74
CA ASP A 220 12.29 -8.72 -21.01
C ASP A 220 12.35 -7.23 -21.29
N TYR A 221 13.51 -6.66 -21.65
CA TYR A 221 13.61 -5.24 -22.01
C TYR A 221 12.66 -4.86 -23.16
N LYS A 222 12.42 -5.75 -24.13
CA LYS A 222 11.44 -5.51 -25.20
C LYS A 222 10.01 -5.27 -24.68
N ARG A 223 9.65 -5.75 -23.49
CA ARG A 223 8.35 -5.47 -22.85
C ARG A 223 8.28 -4.10 -22.20
N PHE A 224 9.44 -3.55 -21.81
CA PHE A 224 9.57 -2.37 -20.95
C PHE A 224 10.10 -1.13 -21.68
N CYS A 225 10.83 -1.31 -22.77
CA CYS A 225 11.65 -0.27 -23.41
C CYS A 225 11.84 -0.63 -24.89
N GLU A 226 11.41 0.26 -25.80
CA GLU A 226 11.72 0.14 -27.24
C GLU A 226 13.24 0.26 -27.48
N ASP A 227 13.73 -0.20 -28.65
CA ASP A 227 15.16 -0.21 -28.98
C ASP A 227 15.86 1.16 -28.78
N ASP A 228 15.14 2.26 -29.00
CA ASP A 228 15.66 3.62 -28.81
C ASP A 228 15.98 3.94 -27.34
N CYS A 229 15.15 3.48 -26.40
CA CYS A 229 15.34 3.71 -24.97
C CYS A 229 16.60 2.99 -24.45
N PHE A 230 16.87 1.78 -24.96
CA PHE A 230 18.10 1.04 -24.65
C PHE A 230 19.34 1.80 -25.14
N LEU A 231 19.31 2.29 -26.38
CA LEU A 231 20.44 3.03 -26.96
C LEU A 231 20.67 4.36 -26.23
N VAL A 232 19.62 5.04 -25.80
CA VAL A 232 19.73 6.24 -24.96
C VAL A 232 20.41 5.90 -23.63
N ALA A 233 19.92 4.88 -22.92
CA ALA A 233 20.52 4.44 -21.65
C ALA A 233 22.01 4.13 -21.81
N LEU A 234 22.36 3.28 -22.79
CA LEU A 234 23.74 2.89 -23.08
C LEU A 234 24.61 4.10 -23.42
N SER A 235 24.11 5.04 -24.24
CA SER A 235 24.87 6.24 -24.63
C SER A 235 25.20 7.14 -23.44
N VAL A 236 24.26 7.33 -22.51
CA VAL A 236 24.46 8.18 -21.33
C VAL A 236 25.40 7.49 -20.33
N VAL A 237 25.30 6.18 -20.16
CA VAL A 237 26.21 5.42 -19.30
C VAL A 237 27.63 5.40 -19.88
N ASN A 238 27.80 5.13 -21.17
CA ASN A 238 29.10 5.22 -21.84
C ASN A 238 29.75 6.61 -21.65
N ALA A 239 28.96 7.69 -21.83
CA ALA A 239 29.44 9.04 -21.59
C ALA A 239 29.84 9.26 -20.13
N ARG A 240 29.09 8.71 -19.17
CA ARG A 240 29.40 8.79 -17.73
C ARG A 240 30.68 8.04 -17.37
N LEU A 241 30.88 6.86 -17.95
CA LEU A 241 32.02 5.99 -17.68
C LEU A 241 33.24 6.29 -18.56
N ARG A 242 33.12 7.21 -19.52
CA ARG A 242 34.14 7.52 -20.53
C ARG A 242 34.55 6.29 -21.36
N THR A 243 33.57 5.45 -21.68
CA THR A 243 33.73 4.23 -22.47
C THR A 243 32.97 4.35 -23.80
N ASN A 244 33.15 3.37 -24.68
CA ASN A 244 32.49 3.34 -25.99
C ASN A 244 32.00 1.93 -26.34
N TYR A 245 31.37 1.27 -25.37
CA TYR A 245 30.84 -0.07 -25.55
C TYR A 245 29.59 -0.06 -26.42
N THR A 246 29.46 -1.08 -27.26
CA THR A 246 28.35 -1.24 -28.17
C THR A 246 27.23 -2.08 -27.56
N ARG A 247 26.05 -2.06 -28.20
CA ARG A 247 24.95 -2.98 -27.92
C ARG A 247 25.41 -4.45 -27.98
N GLY A 248 26.31 -4.78 -28.91
CA GLY A 248 26.88 -6.11 -29.06
C GLY A 248 27.69 -6.53 -27.84
N ASP A 249 28.51 -5.62 -27.31
CA ASP A 249 29.32 -5.87 -26.11
C ASP A 249 28.44 -6.11 -24.88
N PHE A 250 27.39 -5.30 -24.70
CA PHE A 250 26.43 -5.47 -23.61
C PHE A 250 25.76 -6.86 -23.62
N PHE A 251 25.25 -7.31 -24.78
CA PHE A 251 24.59 -8.62 -24.87
C PHE A 251 25.57 -9.80 -24.93
N ALA A 252 26.81 -9.58 -25.37
CA ALA A 252 27.86 -10.57 -25.23
C ALA A 252 28.22 -10.79 -23.75
N TRP A 253 28.24 -9.70 -22.98
CA TRP A 253 28.46 -9.74 -21.53
C TRP A 253 27.30 -10.42 -20.79
N GLU A 254 26.05 -10.01 -21.05
CA GLU A 254 24.86 -10.61 -20.43
C GLU A 254 24.82 -12.14 -20.60
N ARG A 255 25.20 -12.65 -21.78
CA ARG A 255 25.22 -14.09 -22.08
C ARG A 255 26.22 -14.90 -21.25
N GLN A 256 27.15 -14.24 -20.55
CA GLN A 256 28.07 -14.90 -19.63
C GLN A 256 27.43 -15.16 -18.26
N LEU A 257 26.31 -14.49 -17.96
CA LEU A 257 25.59 -14.72 -16.71
C LEU A 257 24.81 -16.03 -16.79
N PRO A 258 24.91 -16.90 -15.76
CA PRO A 258 24.13 -18.12 -15.64
C PRO A 258 22.63 -17.96 -15.98
N GLY A 259 22.08 -18.99 -16.60
CA GLY A 259 20.67 -19.11 -16.93
C GLY A 259 19.75 -19.05 -15.71
N ASP A 260 18.45 -18.89 -15.94
CA ASP A 260 17.44 -19.32 -14.97
C ASP A 260 17.32 -20.84 -15.15
N ASP A 261 18.23 -21.58 -14.54
CA ASP A 261 18.04 -23.02 -14.41
C ASP A 261 16.85 -23.25 -13.46
N GLU A 262 15.92 -24.12 -13.86
CA GLU A 262 14.58 -24.35 -13.26
C GLU A 262 14.58 -24.87 -11.80
N ASP A 263 15.71 -24.84 -11.10
CA ASP A 263 15.86 -25.39 -9.75
C ASP A 263 15.61 -24.29 -8.71
N ASP A 264 14.32 -23.96 -8.50
CA ASP A 264 13.76 -22.92 -7.60
C ASP A 264 14.00 -23.15 -6.09
N GLY A 265 15.04 -23.91 -5.72
CA GLY A 265 15.38 -24.18 -4.33
C GLY A 265 16.01 -22.96 -3.65
N ASN A 266 15.45 -22.55 -2.52
CA ASN A 266 16.14 -21.67 -1.56
C ASN A 266 17.16 -22.50 -0.77
N TYR A 267 18.40 -22.04 -0.67
CA TYR A 267 19.41 -22.65 0.20
C TYR A 267 19.93 -21.64 1.23
N GLU A 268 20.35 -22.15 2.38
CA GLU A 268 21.00 -21.35 3.42
C GLU A 268 22.42 -20.98 2.97
N LEU A 269 22.71 -19.68 3.00
CA LEU A 269 23.98 -19.08 2.60
C LEU A 269 24.80 -18.74 3.84
N ALA A 270 26.05 -19.21 3.87
CA ALA A 270 26.99 -18.79 4.90
C ALA A 270 27.46 -17.34 4.64
N THR A 271 27.75 -16.58 5.70
CA THR A 271 28.18 -15.17 5.55
C THR A 271 29.48 -15.08 4.74
N GLU A 272 30.40 -16.04 4.93
CA GLU A 272 31.65 -16.13 4.18
C GLU A 272 31.42 -16.30 2.67
N GLU A 273 30.43 -17.07 2.27
CA GLU A 273 30.09 -17.29 0.85
C GLU A 273 29.56 -16.01 0.20
N LEU A 274 28.79 -15.20 0.93
CA LEU A 274 28.34 -13.89 0.46
C LEU A 274 29.50 -12.91 0.34
N LEU A 275 30.40 -12.88 1.32
CA LEU A 275 31.57 -12.00 1.31
C LEU A 275 32.52 -12.33 0.16
N ASP A 276 32.75 -13.63 -0.08
CA ASP A 276 33.49 -14.12 -1.24
C ASP A 276 32.82 -13.67 -2.54
N ALA A 277 31.49 -13.86 -2.66
CA ALA A 277 30.75 -13.45 -3.84
C ALA A 277 30.84 -11.94 -4.12
N LEU A 278 30.86 -11.12 -3.06
CA LEU A 278 31.00 -9.65 -3.14
C LEU A 278 32.47 -9.19 -3.28
N GLY A 279 33.34 -10.05 -3.80
CA GLY A 279 34.74 -9.72 -4.10
C GLY A 279 35.60 -9.60 -2.84
N ASN A 280 35.41 -10.51 -1.88
CA ASN A 280 36.10 -10.55 -0.60
C ASN A 280 35.99 -9.24 0.20
N MET A 281 34.78 -8.67 0.22
CA MET A 281 34.50 -7.45 0.99
C MET A 281 34.77 -7.69 2.48
N ASN A 282 35.30 -6.68 3.18
CA ASN A 282 35.48 -6.75 4.63
C ASN A 282 34.10 -6.82 5.33
N THR A 283 33.93 -7.75 6.26
CA THR A 283 32.69 -7.95 7.04
C THR A 283 32.20 -6.67 7.71
N SER A 284 33.09 -5.88 8.33
CA SER A 284 32.74 -4.62 8.99
C SER A 284 32.29 -3.55 7.98
N LEU A 285 32.83 -3.58 6.76
CA LEU A 285 32.43 -2.68 5.69
C LEU A 285 31.06 -3.08 5.12
N LEU A 286 30.83 -4.37 4.91
CA LEU A 286 29.53 -4.89 4.50
C LEU A 286 28.45 -4.50 5.53
N GLU A 287 28.74 -4.71 6.81
CA GLU A 287 27.83 -4.34 7.90
C GLU A 287 27.55 -2.84 7.92
N ALA A 288 28.59 -2.01 7.78
CA ALA A 288 28.44 -0.56 7.72
C ALA A 288 27.51 -0.16 6.57
N ILE A 289 27.71 -0.71 5.37
CA ILE A 289 26.87 -0.46 4.19
C ILE A 289 25.43 -0.92 4.44
N LEU A 290 25.22 -2.15 4.92
CA LEU A 290 23.87 -2.67 5.15
C LEU A 290 23.13 -1.85 6.21
N ARG A 291 23.81 -1.40 7.27
CA ARG A 291 23.22 -0.49 8.29
C ARG A 291 22.81 0.87 7.73
N GLU A 292 23.41 1.35 6.63
CA GLU A 292 22.96 2.58 5.95
C GLU A 292 21.52 2.44 5.41
N PHE A 293 21.09 1.21 5.07
CA PHE A 293 19.79 0.89 4.47
C PHE A 293 18.83 0.15 5.41
N PHE A 294 19.37 -0.63 6.33
CA PHE A 294 18.67 -1.48 7.28
C PHE A 294 19.19 -1.17 8.70
N PRO A 295 18.64 -0.16 9.39
CA PRO A 295 19.20 0.32 10.67
C PRO A 295 19.26 -0.73 11.78
N SER A 296 18.40 -1.75 11.70
CA SER A 296 18.32 -2.86 12.65
C SER A 296 19.24 -4.03 12.28
N PHE A 297 19.99 -3.93 11.19
CA PHE A 297 20.82 -5.02 10.69
C PHE A 297 22.02 -5.27 11.60
N ASN A 298 22.19 -6.54 11.97
CA ASN A 298 23.30 -7.02 12.78
C ASN A 298 23.73 -8.40 12.28
N LEU A 299 25.01 -8.53 11.94
CA LEU A 299 25.59 -9.80 11.46
C LEU A 299 25.67 -10.89 12.54
N THR A 300 25.53 -10.54 13.83
CA THR A 300 25.58 -11.53 14.92
C THR A 300 24.27 -12.30 15.13
N THR A 301 23.15 -11.80 14.61
CA THR A 301 21.94 -12.60 14.48
C THR A 301 22.20 -13.56 13.33
N PRO A 302 22.03 -14.90 13.47
CA PRO A 302 22.28 -15.84 12.37
C PRO A 302 21.36 -15.47 11.21
N ALA A 303 21.88 -14.63 10.32
CA ALA A 303 21.21 -14.17 9.13
C ALA A 303 21.34 -15.34 8.17
N TYR A 304 20.38 -16.25 8.21
CA TYR A 304 20.23 -17.24 7.15
C TYR A 304 19.94 -16.45 5.88
N ALA A 305 20.97 -16.16 5.09
CA ALA A 305 20.70 -15.61 3.78
C ALA A 305 20.13 -16.75 2.94
N THR A 306 18.86 -16.67 2.56
CA THR A 306 18.33 -17.61 1.57
C THR A 306 18.62 -17.04 0.20
N ALA A 307 19.33 -17.80 -0.62
CA ALA A 307 19.64 -17.45 -2.00
C ALA A 307 19.05 -18.51 -2.96
N LYS A 308 18.70 -18.07 -4.18
CA LYS A 308 18.41 -19.00 -5.28
C LYS A 308 19.71 -19.55 -5.84
N LYS A 309 19.69 -20.83 -6.24
CA LYS A 309 20.85 -21.51 -6.83
C LYS A 309 21.40 -20.73 -8.03
N GLY A 310 22.72 -20.54 -8.08
CA GLY A 310 23.42 -19.77 -9.11
C GLY A 310 23.47 -18.25 -8.90
N LEU A 311 22.72 -17.69 -7.94
CA LEU A 311 22.75 -16.24 -7.66
C LEU A 311 24.13 -15.75 -7.22
N LEU A 312 24.84 -16.53 -6.38
CA LEU A 312 26.20 -16.16 -5.96
C LEU A 312 27.17 -16.14 -7.12
N ASP A 313 27.02 -17.07 -8.07
CA ASP A 313 27.91 -17.13 -9.23
C ASP A 313 27.71 -15.92 -10.12
N ASP A 314 26.46 -15.46 -10.29
CA ASP A 314 26.20 -14.20 -10.97
C ASP A 314 26.82 -13.01 -10.23
N ILE A 315 26.66 -12.94 -8.90
CA ILE A 315 27.23 -11.87 -8.09
C ILE A 315 28.75 -11.89 -8.23
N ARG A 316 29.41 -13.05 -8.18
CA ARG A 316 30.85 -13.22 -8.41
C ARG A 316 31.27 -12.69 -9.78
N ILE A 317 30.51 -12.98 -10.83
CA ILE A 317 30.80 -12.49 -12.19
C ILE A 317 30.69 -10.97 -12.25
N LEU A 318 29.63 -10.41 -11.67
CA LEU A 318 29.37 -8.96 -11.65
C LEU A 318 30.37 -8.19 -10.78
N TRP A 319 30.82 -8.77 -9.66
CA TRP A 319 31.81 -8.19 -8.73
C TRP A 319 33.26 -8.60 -9.06
N ASN A 320 33.53 -9.16 -10.24
CA ASN A 320 34.90 -9.49 -10.62
C ASN A 320 35.67 -8.26 -11.11
N VAL A 321 36.79 -7.95 -10.45
CA VAL A 321 37.69 -6.83 -10.76
C VAL A 321 38.19 -6.85 -12.21
N SER A 322 38.46 -8.04 -12.77
CA SER A 322 38.99 -8.14 -14.15
C SER A 322 37.99 -7.68 -15.21
N ASN A 323 36.70 -7.66 -14.89
CA ASN A 323 35.61 -7.30 -15.80
C ASN A 323 34.86 -6.03 -15.38
N GLN A 324 35.38 -5.32 -14.38
CA GLN A 324 34.71 -4.19 -13.73
C GLN A 324 34.10 -3.16 -14.69
N PRO A 325 34.75 -2.74 -15.81
CA PRO A 325 34.15 -1.77 -16.73
C PRO A 325 32.88 -2.28 -17.43
N LEU A 326 32.86 -3.54 -17.85
CA LEU A 326 31.69 -4.16 -18.51
C LEU A 326 30.60 -4.48 -17.49
N SER A 327 30.96 -4.99 -16.32
CA SER A 327 30.01 -5.22 -15.22
C SER A 327 29.33 -3.91 -14.80
N LEU A 328 30.10 -2.83 -14.65
CA LEU A 328 29.57 -1.51 -14.29
C LEU A 328 28.68 -0.95 -15.41
N LEU A 329 29.12 -1.00 -16.66
CA LEU A 329 28.28 -0.62 -17.81
C LEU A 329 26.94 -1.35 -17.78
N TYR A 330 27.00 -2.67 -17.58
CA TYR A 330 25.84 -3.53 -17.57
C TYR A 330 24.88 -3.16 -16.44
N MET A 331 25.36 -3.14 -15.19
CA MET A 331 24.56 -2.81 -14.01
C MET A 331 23.92 -1.43 -14.12
N LEU A 332 24.68 -0.40 -14.52
CA LEU A 332 24.17 0.96 -14.67
C LEU A 332 23.11 1.04 -15.78
N THR A 333 23.38 0.42 -16.93
CA THR A 333 22.45 0.47 -18.08
C THR A 333 21.13 -0.23 -17.75
N THR A 334 21.17 -1.39 -17.08
CA THR A 334 19.97 -2.11 -16.63
C THR A 334 19.10 -1.27 -15.70
N VAL A 335 19.70 -0.63 -14.70
CA VAL A 335 18.97 0.22 -13.75
C VAL A 335 18.41 1.47 -14.42
N VAL A 336 19.15 2.06 -15.37
CA VAL A 336 18.67 3.20 -16.17
C VAL A 336 17.49 2.80 -17.04
N ILE A 337 17.53 1.63 -17.69
CA ILE A 337 16.40 1.10 -18.48
C ILE A 337 15.17 0.92 -17.60
N ASP A 338 15.33 0.32 -16.42
CA ASP A 338 14.22 0.15 -15.47
C ASP A 338 13.65 1.52 -15.06
N ALA A 339 14.50 2.49 -14.71
CA ALA A 339 14.07 3.85 -14.37
C ALA A 339 13.33 4.54 -15.52
N ILE A 340 13.83 4.42 -16.76
CA ILE A 340 13.15 4.95 -17.93
C ILE A 340 11.79 4.28 -18.07
N SER A 341 11.70 2.96 -18.01
CA SER A 341 10.44 2.23 -18.14
C SER A 341 9.41 2.59 -17.07
N GLN A 342 9.84 2.85 -15.83
CA GLN A 342 8.97 3.19 -14.71
C GLN A 342 8.46 4.63 -14.73
N ILE A 343 9.18 5.55 -15.38
CA ILE A 343 8.87 6.99 -15.46
C ILE A 343 8.27 7.35 -16.82
N GLN A 344 8.54 6.57 -17.86
CA GLN A 344 8.02 6.76 -19.20
C GLN A 344 6.62 6.15 -19.36
N ILE A 345 5.81 6.77 -20.21
CA ILE A 345 4.35 6.62 -20.23
C ILE A 345 3.86 6.15 -21.59
N ASP A 346 4.66 5.35 -22.29
CA ASP A 346 4.36 5.04 -23.70
C ASP A 346 3.05 4.25 -23.83
N LYS A 347 2.69 3.41 -22.85
CA LYS A 347 1.46 2.59 -22.90
C LYS A 347 0.15 3.32 -22.53
N VAL A 348 0.22 4.52 -21.97
CA VAL A 348 -1.00 5.28 -21.55
C VAL A 348 -1.37 6.37 -22.57
N LEU A 349 -0.43 6.77 -23.43
CA LEU A 349 -0.63 7.81 -24.44
C LEU A 349 -1.44 7.35 -25.66
N ASP A 350 -1.53 6.03 -25.90
CA ASP A 350 -2.36 5.45 -26.99
C ASP A 350 -3.87 5.43 -26.68
N ALA A 351 -4.26 5.76 -25.44
CA ALA A 351 -5.67 5.97 -25.12
C ALA A 351 -6.12 7.35 -25.66
N PRO A 352 -7.28 7.48 -26.32
CA PRO A 352 -7.69 8.68 -27.06
C PRO A 352 -7.88 9.97 -26.22
N THR A 353 -7.64 9.96 -24.91
CA THR A 353 -7.40 11.16 -24.09
C THR A 353 -6.78 10.76 -22.74
N PRO A 354 -5.45 10.68 -22.61
CA PRO A 354 -4.82 10.63 -21.31
C PRO A 354 -4.90 12.05 -20.75
N ARG A 355 -5.80 12.28 -19.80
CA ARG A 355 -5.73 13.54 -19.04
C ARG A 355 -4.40 13.53 -18.30
N THR A 356 -3.42 14.31 -18.74
CA THR A 356 -2.04 14.43 -18.23
C THR A 356 -1.91 14.41 -16.72
N TRP A 357 -2.89 14.99 -16.02
CA TRP A 357 -2.95 14.96 -14.58
C TRP A 357 -3.04 13.55 -13.98
N ARG A 358 -3.67 12.58 -14.64
CA ARG A 358 -3.77 11.18 -14.19
C ARG A 358 -2.42 10.49 -14.21
N ILE A 359 -1.60 10.80 -15.21
CA ILE A 359 -0.23 10.31 -15.33
C ILE A 359 0.60 10.90 -14.18
N CYS A 360 0.53 12.21 -13.99
CA CYS A 360 1.20 12.86 -12.87
C CYS A 360 0.69 12.36 -11.52
N ASP A 361 -0.60 12.03 -11.39
CA ASP A 361 -1.17 11.43 -10.17
C ASP A 361 -0.63 10.02 -9.94
N ALA A 362 -0.53 9.18 -10.97
CA ALA A 362 0.08 7.85 -10.86
C ALA A 362 1.53 7.92 -10.36
N HIS A 363 2.35 8.85 -10.87
CA HIS A 363 3.70 9.05 -10.35
C HIS A 363 3.69 9.68 -8.94
N GLY A 364 2.81 10.65 -8.70
CA GLY A 364 2.67 11.33 -7.41
C GLY A 364 2.24 10.39 -6.29
N GLN A 365 1.43 9.37 -6.59
CA GLN A 365 1.03 8.32 -5.65
C GLN A 365 2.21 7.44 -5.20
N LYS A 366 3.35 7.42 -5.91
CA LYS A 366 4.55 6.71 -5.44
C LYS A 366 5.19 7.39 -4.21
N HIS A 367 4.87 8.66 -3.95
CA HIS A 367 5.33 9.46 -2.81
C HIS A 367 4.38 9.34 -1.60
N ASN A 368 4.24 8.12 -1.07
CA ASN A 368 3.31 7.78 0.01
C ASN A 368 3.53 8.56 1.31
N GLU A 369 4.76 8.77 1.75
CA GLU A 369 5.08 9.52 2.97
C GLU A 369 4.78 11.02 2.82
N LEU A 370 4.98 11.61 1.64
CA LEU A 370 4.53 12.98 1.37
C LEU A 370 3.01 13.09 1.43
N TRP A 371 2.30 12.14 0.82
CA TRP A 371 0.83 12.08 0.91
C TRP A 371 0.34 11.87 2.33
N HIS A 372 0.97 10.95 3.07
CA HIS A 372 0.65 10.66 4.46
C HIS A 372 0.79 11.92 5.31
N ALA A 373 1.95 12.60 5.26
CA ALA A 373 2.18 13.85 5.99
C ALA A 373 1.18 14.95 5.60
N THR A 374 0.80 15.02 4.33
CA THR A 374 -0.22 15.96 3.85
C THR A 374 -1.59 15.66 4.41
N TYR A 375 -2.03 14.40 4.38
CA TYR A 375 -3.31 14.00 4.94
C TYR A 375 -3.34 14.13 6.46
N VAL A 376 -2.23 13.87 7.16
CA VAL A 376 -2.14 14.13 8.61
C VAL A 376 -2.45 15.60 8.88
N ALA A 377 -1.78 16.52 8.17
CA ALA A 377 -2.00 17.95 8.34
C ALA A 377 -3.44 18.39 7.98
N ALA A 378 -4.03 17.79 6.95
CA ALA A 378 -5.36 18.17 6.46
C ALA A 378 -6.53 17.56 7.26
N LEU A 379 -6.39 16.33 7.76
CA LEU A 379 -7.52 15.52 8.27
C LEU A 379 -7.49 15.33 9.78
N THR A 380 -6.32 15.46 10.42
CA THR A 380 -6.14 15.19 11.85
C THR A 380 -6.10 16.47 12.67
N SER A 381 -6.35 16.35 13.97
CA SER A 381 -6.13 17.41 14.94
C SER A 381 -5.93 16.80 16.33
N PRO A 382 -5.33 17.52 17.29
CA PRO A 382 -5.20 17.02 18.67
C PRO A 382 -6.54 16.59 19.28
N ALA A 383 -7.64 17.30 18.96
CA ALA A 383 -8.98 16.96 19.44
C ALA A 383 -9.49 15.65 18.82
N LYS A 384 -9.34 15.48 17.49
CA LYS A 384 -9.73 14.24 16.81
C LYS A 384 -8.90 13.05 17.30
N ASN A 385 -7.59 13.24 17.49
CA ASN A 385 -6.69 12.21 18.01
C ASN A 385 -7.09 11.74 19.41
N ARG A 386 -7.45 12.67 20.32
CA ARG A 386 -7.98 12.31 21.65
C ARG A 386 -9.27 11.51 21.54
N ARG A 387 -10.18 11.88 20.63
CA ARG A 387 -11.42 11.13 20.38
C ARG A 387 -11.14 9.71 19.90
N MET A 388 -10.22 9.52 18.96
CA MET A 388 -9.85 8.19 18.48
C MET A 388 -9.27 7.31 19.60
N ARG A 389 -8.40 7.87 20.47
CA ARG A 389 -7.87 7.14 21.64
C ARG A 389 -8.99 6.77 22.62
N ALA A 390 -9.90 7.70 22.91
CA ALA A 390 -11.01 7.43 23.83
C ALA A 390 -11.93 6.30 23.30
N VAL A 391 -12.25 6.31 22.01
CA VAL A 391 -13.04 5.23 21.39
C VAL A 391 -12.29 3.90 21.43
N PHE A 392 -10.98 3.89 21.17
CA PHE A 392 -10.16 2.69 21.27
C PHE A 392 -10.14 2.13 22.69
N GLU A 393 -9.89 2.94 23.71
CA GLU A 393 -9.87 2.48 25.10
C GLU A 393 -11.23 1.92 25.53
N ALA A 394 -12.32 2.62 25.21
CA ALA A 394 -13.68 2.14 25.50
C ALA A 394 -13.99 0.81 24.77
N THR A 395 -13.55 0.68 23.52
CA THR A 395 -13.74 -0.55 22.73
C THR A 395 -12.92 -1.70 23.30
N ARG A 396 -11.67 -1.44 23.67
CA ARG A 396 -10.76 -2.42 24.29
C ARG A 396 -11.30 -2.88 25.64
N GLU A 397 -11.77 -1.97 26.48
CA GLU A 397 -12.39 -2.28 27.77
C GLU A 397 -13.68 -3.09 27.61
N ALA A 398 -14.52 -2.74 26.63
CA ALA A 398 -15.71 -3.52 26.31
C ALA A 398 -15.35 -4.95 25.88
N MET A 399 -14.29 -5.12 25.09
CA MET A 399 -13.79 -6.41 24.65
C MET A 399 -13.22 -7.25 25.81
N VAL A 400 -12.47 -6.64 26.74
CA VAL A 400 -11.99 -7.33 27.96
C VAL A 400 -13.16 -7.90 28.77
N ASN A 401 -14.24 -7.14 28.88
CA ASN A 401 -15.43 -7.55 29.64
C ASN A 401 -16.42 -8.38 28.82
N TYR A 402 -16.11 -8.70 27.56
CA TYR A 402 -17.02 -9.38 26.66
C TYR A 402 -17.14 -10.87 27.00
N ALA A 403 -18.26 -11.26 27.62
CA ALA A 403 -18.45 -12.60 28.17
C ALA A 403 -18.25 -13.75 27.17
N PRO A 404 -18.70 -13.67 25.89
CA PRO A 404 -18.43 -14.74 24.92
C PRO A 404 -16.93 -14.94 24.67
N LEU A 405 -16.16 -13.85 24.53
CA LEU A 405 -14.72 -13.94 24.34
C LEU A 405 -14.02 -14.58 25.55
N ARG A 406 -14.41 -14.19 26.78
CA ARG A 406 -13.85 -14.81 27.99
C ARG A 406 -14.19 -16.30 28.11
N ARG A 407 -15.39 -16.73 27.68
CA ARG A 407 -15.75 -18.16 27.64
C ARG A 407 -14.89 -18.95 26.65
N LEU A 408 -14.60 -18.38 25.48
CA LEU A 408 -13.71 -19.01 24.49
C LEU A 408 -12.30 -19.19 25.05
N ALA A 409 -11.74 -18.15 25.66
CA ALA A 409 -10.41 -18.22 26.28
C ALA A 409 -10.39 -19.17 27.50
N ALA A 410 -11.48 -19.26 28.26
CA ALA A 410 -11.61 -20.18 29.38
C ALA A 410 -11.60 -21.65 28.94
N ALA A 411 -12.05 -21.98 27.72
CA ALA A 411 -12.04 -23.34 27.19
C ALA A 411 -10.63 -23.96 27.17
N GLY A 412 -9.59 -23.16 26.92
CA GLY A 412 -8.18 -23.59 27.00
C GLY A 412 -7.46 -23.12 28.28
N ASN A 413 -8.16 -22.58 29.27
CA ASN A 413 -7.55 -21.97 30.47
C ASN A 413 -6.51 -20.88 30.09
N GLN A 414 -6.89 -19.96 29.20
CA GLN A 414 -6.05 -18.87 28.67
C GLN A 414 -6.66 -17.47 28.88
N THR A 415 -7.49 -17.29 29.91
CA THR A 415 -8.08 -15.99 30.24
C THR A 415 -7.03 -14.94 30.63
N GLU A 416 -6.01 -15.31 31.40
CA GLU A 416 -4.90 -14.40 31.75
C GLU A 416 -4.09 -13.98 30.51
N HIS A 417 -3.91 -14.91 29.56
CA HIS A 417 -3.23 -14.63 28.29
C HIS A 417 -4.04 -13.66 27.43
N LEU A 418 -5.37 -13.83 27.37
CA LEU A 418 -6.28 -12.87 26.73
C LEU A 418 -6.21 -11.48 27.39
N ASP A 419 -6.25 -11.43 28.72
CA ASP A 419 -6.18 -10.17 29.48
C ASP A 419 -4.84 -9.46 29.25
N ALA A 420 -3.73 -10.22 29.19
CA ALA A 420 -2.41 -9.69 28.85
C ALA A 420 -2.34 -9.18 27.39
N LEU A 421 -2.89 -9.93 26.43
CA LEU A 421 -2.94 -9.52 25.03
C LEU A 421 -3.72 -8.21 24.86
N LEU A 422 -4.94 -8.14 25.40
CA LEU A 422 -5.79 -6.95 25.38
C LEU A 422 -5.21 -5.79 26.20
N GLY A 423 -4.51 -6.08 27.30
CA GLY A 423 -3.80 -5.09 28.12
C GLY A 423 -2.63 -4.44 27.40
N ASN A 424 -1.96 -5.20 26.52
CA ASN A 424 -0.82 -4.74 25.73
C ASN A 424 -1.21 -4.12 24.38
N MET A 425 -2.50 -4.17 23.99
CA MET A 425 -2.95 -3.54 22.75
C MET A 425 -2.81 -2.02 22.81
N SER A 426 -2.32 -1.43 21.73
CA SER A 426 -2.08 0.00 21.59
C SER A 426 -2.63 0.54 20.28
N LEU A 427 -2.92 1.84 20.28
CA LEU A 427 -3.37 2.58 19.12
C LEU A 427 -2.26 3.50 18.60
N VAL A 428 -1.86 3.26 17.36
CA VAL A 428 -0.92 4.09 16.59
C VAL A 428 -1.72 5.10 15.79
N LEU A 429 -1.57 6.38 16.12
CA LEU A 429 -2.22 7.46 15.38
C LEU A 429 -1.32 7.95 14.25
N PRO A 430 -1.90 8.57 13.20
CA PRO A 430 -1.10 9.03 12.07
C PRO A 430 -0.07 10.11 12.47
N SER A 431 -0.41 10.96 13.44
CA SER A 431 0.54 11.94 13.98
C SER A 431 1.78 11.31 14.61
N ASP A 432 1.67 10.09 15.13
CA ASP A 432 2.76 9.37 15.80
C ASP A 432 3.78 8.85 14.77
N LEU A 433 3.40 8.78 13.50
CA LEU A 433 4.22 8.30 12.38
C LEU A 433 4.87 9.42 11.57
N VAL A 434 4.46 10.68 11.75
CA VAL A 434 5.06 11.82 11.05
C VAL A 434 6.39 12.18 11.71
N LEU A 435 7.47 12.04 10.96
CA LEU A 435 8.83 12.30 11.43
C LEU A 435 9.22 13.74 11.16
N GLY A 436 8.82 14.66 12.04
CA GLY A 436 9.05 16.11 11.89
C GLY A 436 10.52 16.55 11.82
N HIS A 437 11.47 15.69 12.18
CA HIS A 437 12.91 15.95 12.07
C HIS A 437 13.51 15.51 10.72
N VAL A 438 12.81 14.72 9.91
CA VAL A 438 13.22 14.41 8.54
C VAL A 438 12.76 15.56 7.66
N ALA A 439 13.70 16.33 7.12
CA ALA A 439 13.40 17.51 6.33
C ALA A 439 12.63 17.12 5.05
N VAL A 440 11.47 17.75 4.84
CA VAL A 440 10.69 17.60 3.61
C VAL A 440 11.48 18.22 2.45
N PRO A 441 11.65 17.52 1.31
CA PRO A 441 12.42 18.03 0.19
C PRO A 441 11.74 19.22 -0.47
N VAL A 442 12.55 20.21 -0.88
CA VAL A 442 12.07 21.30 -1.74
C VAL A 442 11.98 20.79 -3.18
N MET A 443 10.76 20.80 -3.72
CA MET A 443 10.47 20.41 -5.10
C MET A 443 10.09 21.65 -5.91
N PRO A 444 11.01 22.23 -6.70
CA PRO A 444 10.69 23.39 -7.55
C PRO A 444 9.67 23.04 -8.65
N PRO A 445 8.98 24.03 -9.26
CA PRO A 445 7.98 23.81 -10.31
C PRO A 445 8.57 23.34 -11.66
N ARG A 446 9.89 23.10 -11.73
CA ARG A 446 10.63 22.59 -12.89
C ARG A 446 11.59 21.48 -12.42
N GLY A 447 11.98 20.59 -13.32
CA GLY A 447 12.86 19.46 -13.03
C GLY A 447 12.10 18.26 -12.50
N PHE A 448 11.09 17.79 -13.26
CA PHE A 448 10.21 16.67 -12.90
C PHE A 448 11.00 15.43 -12.48
N VAL A 449 11.97 15.01 -13.28
CA VAL A 449 12.78 13.81 -13.04
C VAL A 449 13.52 13.91 -11.71
N ARG A 450 14.13 15.06 -11.42
CA ARG A 450 14.82 15.30 -10.16
C ARG A 450 13.86 15.33 -8.97
N ASN A 451 12.69 15.95 -9.12
CA ASN A 451 11.65 15.94 -8.09
C ASN A 451 11.14 14.53 -7.81
N TYR A 452 10.98 13.70 -8.84
CA TYR A 452 10.61 12.29 -8.70
C TYR A 452 11.61 11.52 -7.82
N PHE A 453 12.90 11.58 -8.15
CA PHE A 453 13.93 10.90 -7.34
C PHE A 453 14.10 11.49 -5.94
N ARG A 454 14.01 12.83 -5.77
CA ARG A 454 14.00 13.47 -4.45
C ARG A 454 12.85 12.99 -3.58
N GLY A 455 11.66 12.85 -4.16
CA GLY A 455 10.49 12.30 -3.47
C GLY A 455 10.77 10.88 -3.00
N LEU A 456 11.26 10.01 -3.87
CA LEU A 456 11.61 8.62 -3.50
C LEU A 456 12.72 8.54 -2.45
N SER A 457 13.73 9.42 -2.50
CA SER A 457 14.75 9.50 -1.45
C SER A 457 14.15 9.84 -0.10
N PHE A 458 13.27 10.84 -0.05
CA PHE A 458 12.55 11.21 1.17
C PHE A 458 11.72 10.04 1.73
N GLU A 459 11.01 9.30 0.87
CA GLU A 459 10.26 8.10 1.28
C GLU A 459 11.16 7.09 1.98
N PHE A 460 12.35 6.84 1.42
CA PHE A 460 13.32 5.94 1.99
C PHE A 460 13.86 6.45 3.32
N ASP A 461 14.23 7.72 3.43
CA ASP A 461 14.77 8.29 4.66
C ASP A 461 13.75 8.24 5.80
N VAL A 462 12.47 8.53 5.51
CA VAL A 462 11.37 8.40 6.48
C VAL A 462 11.21 6.94 6.92
N LYS A 463 11.15 5.99 5.97
CA LYS A 463 11.00 4.57 6.30
C LYS A 463 12.16 4.03 7.12
N ARG A 464 13.39 4.39 6.75
CA ARG A 464 14.60 4.05 7.47
C ARG A 464 14.56 4.58 8.90
N GLU A 465 14.17 5.83 9.08
CA GLU A 465 14.07 6.43 10.40
C GLU A 465 12.94 5.81 11.25
N LYS A 466 11.81 5.44 10.65
CA LYS A 466 10.75 4.65 11.32
C LYS A 466 11.31 3.33 11.84
N LEU A 467 12.04 2.59 11.00
CA LEU A 467 12.71 1.33 11.40
C LEU A 467 13.70 1.56 12.55
N ARG A 468 14.52 2.62 12.48
CA ARG A 468 15.47 2.97 13.56
C ARG A 468 14.77 3.23 14.91
N ARG A 469 13.52 3.72 14.88
CA ARG A 469 12.70 3.96 16.07
C ARG A 469 11.92 2.73 16.55
N GLY A 470 12.12 1.56 15.93
CA GLY A 470 11.34 0.36 16.21
C GLY A 470 9.89 0.44 15.72
N ILE A 471 9.57 1.42 14.89
CA ILE A 471 8.27 1.54 14.23
C ILE A 471 8.30 0.61 13.03
N PHE A 472 8.09 -0.69 13.29
CA PHE A 472 7.90 -1.68 12.25
C PHE A 472 6.61 -1.34 11.51
N THR A 473 6.75 -0.68 10.37
CA THR A 473 5.67 -0.34 9.45
C THR A 473 5.79 -1.22 8.19
N PRO A 474 5.94 -2.57 8.30
CA PRO A 474 5.93 -3.39 7.10
C PRO A 474 4.52 -3.25 6.54
N LEU A 475 4.40 -2.61 5.37
CA LEU A 475 3.16 -2.57 4.61
C LEU A 475 2.01 -1.74 5.22
N LEU A 476 2.26 -0.50 5.64
CA LEU A 476 1.20 0.49 5.38
C LEU A 476 1.16 0.68 3.88
N ALA A 477 0.35 -0.16 3.25
CA ALA A 477 -0.10 0.03 1.89
C ALA A 477 -0.62 1.48 1.79
N GLY A 478 -0.37 2.14 0.67
CA GLY A 478 -0.11 3.59 0.57
C GLY A 478 -1.07 4.53 1.31
N ALA A 479 -0.76 5.83 1.32
CA ALA A 479 -1.53 6.87 2.03
C ALA A 479 -3.06 6.93 1.74
N VAL A 480 -3.57 6.09 0.84
CA VAL A 480 -4.94 5.97 0.36
C VAL A 480 -5.73 4.84 1.05
N HIS A 481 -5.15 4.05 1.96
CA HIS A 481 -5.93 3.04 2.69
C HIS A 481 -7.04 3.67 3.53
N HIS A 482 -8.29 3.28 3.31
CA HIS A 482 -9.48 3.95 3.87
C HIS A 482 -9.94 3.41 5.22
N GLY A 483 -9.49 2.20 5.61
CA GLY A 483 -9.87 1.51 6.84
C GLY A 483 -8.71 1.39 7.83
N MET A 484 -9.03 1.16 9.10
CA MET A 484 -7.99 0.89 10.10
C MET A 484 -7.27 -0.43 9.81
N GLU A 485 -6.02 -0.56 10.27
CA GLU A 485 -5.18 -1.73 9.97
C GLU A 485 -4.47 -2.25 11.22
N ARG A 486 -4.16 -3.55 11.22
CA ARG A 486 -3.32 -4.16 12.24
C ARG A 486 -1.87 -4.14 11.76
N ILE A 487 -0.97 -3.47 12.49
CA ILE A 487 0.46 -3.41 12.14
C ILE A 487 1.23 -4.59 12.76
N ASN A 488 0.88 -5.00 13.98
CA ASN A 488 1.43 -6.16 14.65
C ASN A 488 0.37 -6.79 15.58
N GLU A 489 0.74 -7.78 16.39
CA GLU A 489 -0.21 -8.49 17.26
C GLU A 489 -0.91 -7.59 18.30
N THR A 490 -0.27 -6.50 18.70
CA THR A 490 -0.72 -5.62 19.78
C THR A 490 -0.89 -4.16 19.35
N SER A 491 -0.85 -3.85 18.05
CA SER A 491 -0.89 -2.46 17.58
C SER A 491 -1.86 -2.31 16.42
N LEU A 492 -2.85 -1.44 16.63
CA LEU A 492 -3.80 -1.01 15.61
C LEU A 492 -3.42 0.38 15.12
N TYR A 493 -3.49 0.58 13.82
CA TYR A 493 -3.20 1.83 13.17
C TYR A 493 -4.43 2.44 12.53
N VAL A 494 -4.55 3.74 12.74
CA VAL A 494 -5.58 4.57 12.13
C VAL A 494 -4.92 5.37 11.00
N PRO A 495 -5.26 5.13 9.72
CA PRO A 495 -4.78 5.99 8.65
C PRO A 495 -5.41 7.39 8.70
N PRO A 496 -4.74 8.44 8.19
CA PRO A 496 -5.29 9.79 8.19
C PRO A 496 -6.66 9.90 7.51
N THR A 497 -6.84 9.14 6.44
CA THR A 497 -8.08 9.00 5.65
C THR A 497 -9.25 8.45 6.49
N ALA A 498 -8.98 7.62 7.51
CA ALA A 498 -10.00 7.08 8.41
C ALA A 498 -10.74 8.18 9.18
N TYR A 499 -10.06 9.30 9.46
CA TYR A 499 -10.69 10.46 10.09
C TYR A 499 -11.77 11.11 9.22
N SER A 500 -11.67 10.94 7.90
CA SER A 500 -12.65 11.44 6.94
C SER A 500 -13.72 10.39 6.61
N THR A 501 -13.34 9.12 6.44
CA THR A 501 -14.27 8.04 6.06
C THR A 501 -15.17 7.62 7.22
N LEU A 502 -14.65 7.64 8.45
CA LEU A 502 -15.39 7.28 9.66
C LEU A 502 -16.05 8.48 10.33
N GLY A 503 -16.10 9.63 9.65
CA GLY A 503 -16.84 10.80 10.11
C GLY A 503 -16.30 11.37 11.42
N ALA A 504 -14.98 11.36 11.68
CA ALA A 504 -14.40 11.95 12.88
C ALA A 504 -14.43 13.49 12.85
N ASN A 505 -15.62 14.06 12.64
CA ASN A 505 -15.89 15.47 12.64
C ASN A 505 -16.15 15.92 14.07
N THR A 506 -15.54 17.02 14.50
CA THR A 506 -15.67 17.51 15.89
C THR A 506 -17.04 18.12 16.18
N SER A 507 -17.86 18.36 15.14
CA SER A 507 -19.19 18.95 15.25
C SER A 507 -20.34 17.95 15.31
N SER A 508 -20.14 16.72 14.84
CA SER A 508 -21.19 15.69 14.85
C SER A 508 -21.26 14.99 16.22
N PRO A 509 -22.47 14.61 16.68
CA PRO A 509 -22.67 14.05 18.02
C PRO A 509 -21.82 12.79 18.19
N LEU A 510 -21.26 12.63 19.40
CA LEU A 510 -20.31 11.56 19.71
C LEU A 510 -20.76 10.17 19.24
N LEU A 511 -22.07 9.93 19.26
CA LEU A 511 -22.77 8.66 19.07
C LEU A 511 -22.52 7.94 17.74
N VAL A 512 -22.76 8.62 16.61
CA VAL A 512 -22.82 7.95 15.29
C VAL A 512 -21.40 7.62 14.82
N ASP A 513 -20.50 8.60 14.84
CA ASP A 513 -19.12 8.38 14.41
C ASP A 513 -18.39 7.42 15.37
N ALA A 514 -18.63 7.52 16.68
CA ALA A 514 -18.01 6.58 17.62
C ALA A 514 -18.50 5.15 17.40
N SER A 515 -19.75 4.93 16.99
CA SER A 515 -20.23 3.58 16.68
C SER A 515 -19.49 2.97 15.49
N MET A 516 -19.34 3.70 14.38
CA MET A 516 -18.61 3.21 13.20
C MET A 516 -17.12 2.95 13.51
N ILE A 517 -16.47 3.91 14.18
CA ILE A 517 -15.07 3.80 14.60
C ILE A 517 -14.88 2.61 15.55
N ALA A 518 -15.77 2.43 16.53
CA ALA A 518 -15.70 1.33 17.48
C ALA A 518 -15.96 -0.03 16.82
N THR A 519 -16.88 -0.12 15.86
CA THR A 519 -17.13 -1.36 15.12
C THR A 519 -15.88 -1.81 14.36
N ASP A 520 -15.22 -0.89 13.64
CA ASP A 520 -14.01 -1.19 12.88
C ASP A 520 -12.84 -1.60 13.83
N MET A 521 -12.66 -0.85 14.93
CA MET A 521 -11.69 -1.21 15.96
C MET A 521 -11.98 -2.58 16.58
N ALA A 522 -13.22 -2.86 16.97
CA ALA A 522 -13.62 -4.14 17.54
C ALA A 522 -13.35 -5.30 16.58
N ALA A 523 -13.64 -5.14 15.29
CA ALA A 523 -13.35 -6.13 14.27
C ALA A 523 -11.84 -6.41 14.16
N LEU A 524 -11.00 -5.38 14.22
CA LEU A 524 -9.55 -5.52 14.21
C LEU A 524 -8.98 -6.13 15.50
N ILE A 525 -9.48 -5.74 16.67
CA ILE A 525 -9.13 -6.35 17.95
C ILE A 525 -9.49 -7.83 17.93
N TRP A 526 -10.71 -8.18 17.49
CA TRP A 526 -11.15 -9.57 17.36
C TRP A 526 -10.25 -10.37 16.43
N ARG A 527 -9.90 -9.78 15.27
CA ARG A 527 -8.97 -10.41 14.32
C ARG A 527 -7.57 -10.58 14.92
N ALA A 528 -7.08 -9.61 15.69
CA ALA A 528 -5.78 -9.69 16.36
C ALA A 528 -5.76 -10.80 17.41
N ILE A 529 -6.80 -10.91 18.24
CA ILE A 529 -6.97 -12.02 19.18
C ILE A 529 -6.93 -13.34 18.43
N ARG A 530 -7.79 -13.54 17.42
CA ARG A 530 -7.91 -14.82 16.72
C ARG A 530 -6.61 -15.25 16.03
N LEU A 531 -5.86 -14.30 15.48
CA LEU A 531 -4.62 -14.56 14.74
C LEU A 531 -3.37 -14.55 15.62
N HIS A 532 -3.50 -14.31 16.93
CA HIS A 532 -2.35 -14.32 17.82
C HIS A 532 -1.75 -15.73 17.86
N GLU A 533 -0.43 -15.79 17.76
CA GLU A 533 0.31 -17.03 17.97
C GLU A 533 0.18 -17.41 19.47
N HIS A 534 0.27 -18.71 19.82
CA HIS A 534 0.25 -19.22 21.20
C HIS A 534 -1.12 -19.50 21.87
N TRP A 535 -2.22 -19.56 21.12
CA TRP A 535 -3.42 -20.23 21.62
C TRP A 535 -3.21 -21.74 21.76
N LYS A 536 -3.75 -22.33 22.83
CA LYS A 536 -3.86 -23.79 22.98
C LYS A 536 -4.88 -24.33 21.99
N SER A 537 -4.72 -25.59 21.61
CA SER A 537 -5.59 -26.30 20.64
C SER A 537 -7.07 -26.18 20.98
N GLU A 538 -7.44 -26.28 22.25
CA GLU A 538 -8.83 -26.21 22.71
C GLU A 538 -9.43 -24.82 22.47
N THR A 539 -8.63 -23.77 22.69
CA THR A 539 -9.04 -22.38 22.42
C THR A 539 -9.18 -22.12 20.92
N ILE A 540 -8.26 -22.66 20.10
CA ILE A 540 -8.33 -22.55 18.64
C ILE A 540 -9.61 -23.21 18.12
N VAL A 541 -9.89 -24.45 18.54
CA VAL A 541 -11.11 -25.16 18.16
C VAL A 541 -12.37 -24.41 18.61
N ALA A 542 -12.35 -23.81 19.80
CA ALA A 542 -13.46 -22.97 20.26
C ALA A 542 -13.67 -21.73 19.40
N PHE A 543 -12.58 -21.05 18.99
CA PHE A 543 -12.65 -19.92 18.05
C PHE A 543 -13.17 -20.35 16.67
N GLU A 544 -12.75 -21.51 16.16
CA GLU A 544 -13.19 -22.04 14.86
C GLU A 544 -14.65 -22.49 14.88
N TYR A 545 -15.13 -23.09 15.97
CA TYR A 545 -16.53 -23.47 16.13
C TYR A 545 -17.47 -22.26 16.18
N HIS A 546 -16.99 -21.12 16.66
CA HIS A 546 -17.79 -19.90 16.76
C HIS A 546 -17.86 -19.09 15.45
N ARG A 547 -17.03 -19.44 14.46
CA ARG A 547 -17.05 -18.89 13.10
C ARG A 547 -18.22 -19.47 12.30
#